data_AF-R6GAU5-F1
#
_entry.id   AF-R6GAU5-F1
#
_cell.length_a   1.000
_cell.length_b   1.000
_cell.length_c   1.000
_cell.angle_alpha   90.00
_cell.angle_beta   90.00
_cell.angle_gamma   90.00
#
_symmetry.space_group_name_H-M   'P 1'
#
loop_
_entity.id
_entity.type
_entity.pdbx_description
1 polymer ?
#
loop_
_entity_poly.entity_id
_entity_poly.type
_entity_poly.pdbx_seq_one_letter_code
_entity_poly.pdbx_strand_id
1 'polypeptide(L)'
;MKTQRNVKCLLLGLMFGMATSAWADQTPLFPTGLALDAQGKLVMSEKGQKRVAVYSPDGQKLERTFAMSEIPTGVCINGNTLYATTFESKGILHVLDLTSGKELAAVETGSGACSPIVNKEAGCLYVCNQFQNTVSEVDLKTNKVMRTVAVLREPKSAVISKDGKFLYVTNFLPAQRADLDYVAACVSVIDLESFTKVKDIQLANGSNALRGICITPNGKYVYVSHNLGRYTVPTSQLQQGWMNTSAFSVIDTEKQEFLGVVIVDEPERGAAGIWSIACNDENIFISHSGTHEISVIRHKEMLDKFLAYPDKSMLEYDLTFLYGLRERIPLQGNGPRAILLAGNRLIVPTYFADILNVMDVHSYQLTSVDMNPGRVESDINKGEKFFNDASHCFQNWQSCNGCHPGDGRTDGMNWDLMNDGVGNSKNCKSMLFSHVTPPSMISGVRESAEWAVRAGFKFIQFFDVSEEDARCVDAYLKSLQPVPSPYLVNGELSEKAKAGKEVFDKLKCGECHSGIYYTDLKMHRIGEDVEFEKGWDTPTLREVWRTAPYLFDGRAATMKEVFEVHRHGIDKKVSKKDIEALTEYVNSL
;
A
#
# COMPACT_ATOMS: atom_id res chain seq x y z
N MET A 1 68.80 -4.57 59.30
CA MET A 1 68.75 -3.09 59.18
C MET A 1 68.02 -2.72 57.89
N LYS A 2 67.00 -1.85 58.01
CA LYS A 2 66.13 -1.28 56.96
C LYS A 2 65.15 -2.22 56.25
N THR A 3 64.07 -2.49 56.99
CA THR A 3 62.69 -2.59 56.52
C THR A 3 62.26 -1.33 55.76
N GLN A 4 61.56 -1.49 54.63
CA GLN A 4 60.71 -0.43 54.05
C GLN A 4 59.28 -0.96 53.88
N ARG A 5 58.35 -0.15 54.39
CA ARG A 5 56.91 -0.34 54.52
C ARG A 5 56.17 0.04 53.23
N ASN A 6 55.02 -0.61 53.02
CA ASN A 6 53.68 -0.14 52.59
C ASN A 6 53.60 0.94 51.50
N VAL A 7 52.74 0.83 50.47
CA VAL A 7 51.27 0.90 50.57
C VAL A 7 50.61 0.09 49.44
N LYS A 8 49.67 -0.80 49.78
CA LYS A 8 48.69 -1.35 48.83
C LYS A 8 47.40 -0.54 48.98
N CYS A 9 47.03 0.22 47.94
CA CYS A 9 45.68 0.76 47.80
C CYS A 9 44.74 -0.39 47.40
N LEU A 10 43.78 -0.72 48.28
CA LEU A 10 42.58 -1.45 47.86
C LEU A 10 41.65 -0.48 47.14
N LEU A 11 41.52 -0.64 45.83
CA LEU A 11 40.36 -0.13 45.10
C LEU A 11 39.25 -1.20 45.16
N LEU A 12 38.24 -0.94 45.98
CA LEU A 12 36.95 -1.61 45.87
C LEU A 12 36.30 -1.16 44.56
N GLY A 13 36.35 -2.02 43.54
CA GLY A 13 35.53 -1.87 42.34
C GLY A 13 34.09 -2.24 42.66
N LEU A 14 33.24 -1.24 42.88
CA LEU A 14 31.79 -1.38 42.77
C LEU A 14 31.46 -1.73 41.31
N MET A 15 31.21 -3.01 41.02
CA MET A 15 30.55 -3.40 39.78
C MET A 15 29.08 -2.97 39.87
N PHE A 16 28.78 -1.77 39.39
CA PHE A 16 27.45 -1.45 38.91
C PHE A 16 27.21 -2.30 37.66
N GLY A 17 26.43 -3.37 37.83
CA GLY A 17 25.82 -4.05 36.69
C GLY A 17 24.89 -3.08 35.99
N MET A 18 25.33 -2.49 34.88
CA MET A 18 24.43 -1.87 33.93
C MET A 18 23.59 -3.01 33.33
N ALA A 19 22.36 -3.13 33.79
CA ALA A 19 21.32 -3.77 33.02
C ALA A 19 21.16 -2.95 31.73
N THR A 20 21.81 -3.38 30.65
CA THR A 20 21.54 -2.87 29.32
C THR A 20 20.09 -3.20 29.00
N SER A 21 19.21 -2.21 29.04
CA SER A 21 17.83 -2.33 28.58
C SER A 21 17.84 -2.88 27.15
N ALA A 22 17.01 -3.88 26.89
CA ALA A 22 16.87 -4.56 25.59
C ALA A 22 16.31 -3.67 24.45
N TRP A 23 16.36 -2.35 24.63
CA TRP A 23 15.80 -1.31 23.76
C TRP A 23 16.90 -0.28 23.48
N ALA A 24 17.94 -0.67 22.73
CA ALA A 24 19.02 0.25 22.36
C ALA A 24 18.67 1.13 21.14
N ASP A 25 17.64 0.76 20.37
CA ASP A 25 17.17 1.48 19.20
C ASP A 25 15.68 1.84 19.38
N GLN A 26 15.40 3.15 19.50
CA GLN A 26 14.06 3.72 19.70
C GLN A 26 13.41 4.20 18.39
N THR A 27 13.96 3.80 17.24
CA THR A 27 13.38 4.08 15.92
C THR A 27 12.03 3.37 15.80
N PRO A 28 10.99 4.02 15.24
CA PRO A 28 9.69 3.39 15.01
C PRO A 28 9.79 2.05 14.27
N LEU A 29 8.97 1.05 14.65
CA LEU A 29 9.03 -0.29 14.06
C LEU A 29 8.44 -0.35 12.65
N PHE A 30 7.30 0.32 12.43
CA PHE A 30 6.55 0.28 11.16
C PHE A 30 6.29 -1.16 10.65
N PRO A 31 5.47 -1.95 11.37
CA PRO A 31 5.18 -3.34 11.02
C PRO A 31 4.55 -3.50 9.63
N THR A 32 5.08 -4.42 8.83
CA THR A 32 4.64 -4.68 7.45
C THR A 32 4.02 -6.05 7.22
N GLY A 33 4.28 -7.02 8.10
CA GLY A 33 3.80 -8.40 7.97
C GLY A 33 3.90 -9.15 9.30
N LEU A 34 3.02 -10.14 9.47
CA LEU A 34 2.85 -10.89 10.72
C LEU A 34 2.72 -12.39 10.43
N ALA A 35 3.34 -13.20 11.28
CA ALA A 35 3.16 -14.64 11.32
C ALA A 35 3.31 -15.16 12.76
N LEU A 36 2.86 -16.40 13.00
CA LEU A 36 3.15 -17.11 14.24
C LEU A 36 4.01 -18.34 13.97
N ASP A 37 4.98 -18.59 14.83
CA ASP A 37 5.71 -19.86 14.82
C ASP A 37 4.90 -20.98 15.49
N ALA A 38 5.46 -22.20 15.51
CA ALA A 38 4.80 -23.36 16.09
C ALA A 38 4.61 -23.27 17.63
N GLN A 39 5.29 -22.35 18.30
CA GLN A 39 5.14 -22.07 19.73
C GLN A 39 4.18 -20.88 19.99
N GLY A 40 3.62 -20.28 18.94
CA GLY A 40 2.75 -19.11 19.04
C GLY A 40 3.49 -17.80 19.27
N LYS A 41 4.81 -17.75 19.04
CA LYS A 41 5.60 -16.51 19.08
C LYS A 41 5.26 -15.64 17.90
N LEU A 42 5.23 -14.33 18.12
CA LEU A 42 4.93 -13.36 17.09
C LEU A 42 6.17 -13.09 16.24
N VAL A 43 6.10 -13.37 14.95
CA VAL A 43 7.11 -12.99 13.97
C VAL A 43 6.61 -11.80 13.17
N MET A 44 7.37 -10.72 13.13
CA MET A 44 6.97 -9.44 12.58
C MET A 44 8.07 -8.84 11.71
N SER A 45 7.75 -8.44 10.47
CA SER A 45 8.66 -7.62 9.66
C SER A 45 8.51 -6.14 10.00
N GLU A 46 9.63 -5.46 10.18
CA GLU A 46 9.72 -4.09 10.68
C GLU A 46 10.47 -3.22 9.67
N LYS A 47 9.75 -2.29 9.03
CA LYS A 47 10.32 -1.39 8.02
C LYS A 47 11.33 -0.43 8.64
N GLY A 48 11.00 0.19 9.78
CA GLY A 48 11.83 1.25 10.35
C GLY A 48 13.16 0.74 10.92
N GLN A 49 13.16 -0.50 11.42
CA GLN A 49 14.34 -1.18 11.95
C GLN A 49 15.06 -2.07 10.91
N LYS A 50 14.55 -2.14 9.66
CA LYS A 50 15.03 -3.02 8.57
C LYS A 50 15.34 -4.45 9.03
N ARG A 51 14.40 -5.09 9.72
CA ARG A 51 14.59 -6.43 10.29
C ARG A 51 13.30 -7.24 10.35
N VAL A 52 13.44 -8.54 10.56
CA VAL A 52 12.35 -9.40 11.05
C VAL A 52 12.63 -9.72 12.51
N ALA A 53 11.65 -9.50 13.37
CA ALA A 53 11.74 -9.72 14.82
C ALA A 53 10.82 -10.87 15.25
N VAL A 54 11.27 -11.62 16.26
CA VAL A 54 10.52 -12.68 16.91
C VAL A 54 10.31 -12.28 18.36
N TYR A 55 9.06 -12.11 18.74
CA TYR A 55 8.63 -11.75 20.08
C TYR A 55 7.98 -12.94 20.79
N SER A 56 7.95 -12.91 22.12
CA SER A 56 7.11 -13.80 22.91
C SER A 56 5.64 -13.76 22.46
N PRO A 57 4.81 -14.79 22.74
CA PRO A 57 3.42 -14.84 22.29
C PRO A 57 2.50 -13.69 22.72
N ASP A 58 2.92 -12.93 23.74
CA ASP A 58 2.26 -11.73 24.25
C ASP A 58 2.88 -10.43 23.72
N GLY A 59 3.93 -10.50 22.91
CA GLY A 59 4.65 -9.35 22.35
C GLY A 59 5.58 -8.62 23.33
N GLN A 60 5.66 -9.02 24.61
CA GLN A 60 6.37 -8.25 25.63
C GLN A 60 7.90 -8.36 25.54
N LYS A 61 8.40 -9.48 25.02
CA LYS A 61 9.83 -9.76 24.98
C LYS A 61 10.28 -9.99 23.55
N LEU A 62 11.23 -9.17 23.09
CA LEU A 62 11.99 -9.46 21.88
C LEU A 62 12.94 -10.63 22.15
N GLU A 63 12.76 -11.73 21.43
CA GLU A 63 13.53 -12.96 21.62
C GLU A 63 14.61 -13.16 20.56
N ARG A 64 14.36 -12.73 19.33
CA ARG A 64 15.30 -12.84 18.21
C ARG A 64 15.06 -11.75 17.17
N THR A 65 16.12 -11.37 16.47
CA THR A 65 16.04 -10.53 15.27
C THR A 65 16.82 -11.15 14.12
N PHE A 66 16.40 -10.83 12.91
CA PHE A 66 17.07 -11.10 11.65
C PHE A 66 17.24 -9.77 10.94
N ALA A 67 18.46 -9.24 10.87
CA ALA A 67 18.74 -8.03 10.10
C ALA A 67 18.56 -8.33 8.61
N MET A 68 17.86 -7.45 7.89
CA MET A 68 17.60 -7.60 6.46
C MET A 68 18.50 -6.65 5.66
N SER A 69 18.85 -7.04 4.43
CA SER A 69 19.63 -6.21 3.52
C SER A 69 18.83 -5.03 2.94
N GLU A 70 17.52 -5.20 2.81
CA GLU A 70 16.57 -4.20 2.32
C GLU A 70 15.32 -4.16 3.21
N ILE A 71 14.42 -3.19 2.99
CA ILE A 71 13.18 -3.04 3.76
C ILE A 71 12.32 -4.31 3.62
N PRO A 72 11.96 -4.98 4.74
CA PRO A 72 11.09 -6.13 4.70
C PRO A 72 9.62 -5.72 4.49
N THR A 73 8.95 -6.42 3.58
CA THR A 73 7.61 -6.09 3.08
C THR A 73 6.54 -7.12 3.47
N GLY A 74 6.94 -8.28 4.00
CA GLY A 74 6.02 -9.34 4.43
C GLY A 74 6.76 -10.58 4.94
N VAL A 75 6.06 -11.42 5.71
CA VAL A 75 6.58 -12.67 6.28
C VAL A 75 5.54 -13.77 6.26
N CYS A 76 6.00 -15.03 6.17
CA CYS A 76 5.19 -16.22 6.42
C CYS A 76 6.07 -17.37 6.93
N ILE A 77 5.47 -18.38 7.56
CA ILE A 77 6.22 -19.48 8.20
C ILE A 77 5.74 -20.85 7.70
N ASN A 78 6.71 -21.75 7.46
CA ASN A 78 6.47 -23.17 7.25
C ASN A 78 7.32 -24.02 8.21
N GLY A 79 6.72 -24.48 9.31
CA GLY A 79 7.47 -25.24 10.32
C GLY A 79 8.52 -24.36 11.00
N ASN A 80 9.80 -24.74 10.91
CA ASN A 80 10.92 -23.96 11.44
C ASN A 80 11.50 -22.95 10.42
N THR A 81 10.98 -22.93 9.20
CA THR A 81 11.45 -22.04 8.14
C THR A 81 10.60 -20.77 8.10
N LEU A 82 11.25 -19.63 8.21
CA LEU A 82 10.68 -18.30 8.02
C LEU A 82 11.01 -17.81 6.61
N TYR A 83 10.01 -17.32 5.90
CA TYR A 83 10.18 -16.65 4.63
C TYR A 83 9.88 -15.16 4.83
N ALA A 84 10.77 -14.30 4.34
CA ALA A 84 10.61 -12.85 4.41
C ALA A 84 10.86 -12.23 3.03
N THR A 85 9.96 -11.37 2.57
CA THR A 85 10.18 -10.60 1.34
C THR A 85 10.81 -9.25 1.69
N THR A 86 11.73 -8.78 0.86
CA THR A 86 12.32 -7.44 0.97
C THR A 86 12.27 -6.70 -0.37
N PHE A 87 12.20 -5.37 -0.31
CA PHE A 87 12.27 -4.51 -1.48
C PHE A 87 12.69 -3.07 -1.16
N GLU A 88 13.79 -2.65 -1.78
CA GLU A 88 14.24 -1.27 -2.01
C GLU A 88 14.85 -1.16 -3.41
N SER A 89 15.67 -2.13 -3.82
CA SER A 89 16.32 -2.16 -5.13
C SER A 89 15.92 -3.37 -5.98
N LYS A 90 15.78 -4.53 -5.35
CA LYS A 90 15.38 -5.79 -6.00
C LYS A 90 14.38 -6.53 -5.11
N GLY A 91 13.48 -7.27 -5.73
CA GLY A 91 12.57 -8.13 -4.96
C GLY A 91 13.24 -9.43 -4.57
N ILE A 92 13.51 -9.61 -3.27
CA ILE A 92 14.15 -10.81 -2.74
C ILE A 92 13.21 -11.53 -1.78
N LEU A 93 13.16 -12.86 -1.88
CA LEU A 93 12.61 -13.75 -0.87
C LEU A 93 13.76 -14.38 -0.08
N HIS A 94 13.86 -14.03 1.19
CA HIS A 94 14.79 -14.62 2.14
C HIS A 94 14.19 -15.86 2.78
N VAL A 95 14.98 -16.93 2.87
CA VAL A 95 14.64 -18.19 3.52
C VAL A 95 15.51 -18.32 4.76
N LEU A 96 14.90 -18.29 5.94
CA LEU A 96 15.58 -18.17 7.22
C LEU A 96 15.22 -19.37 8.11
N ASP A 97 16.18 -19.85 8.89
CA ASP A 97 15.96 -20.90 9.89
C ASP A 97 15.73 -20.29 11.28
N LEU A 98 14.54 -20.51 11.86
CA LEU A 98 14.14 -19.90 13.13
C LEU A 98 14.99 -20.38 14.33
N THR A 99 15.47 -21.62 14.27
CA THR A 99 16.24 -22.23 15.37
C THR A 99 17.68 -21.72 15.40
N SER A 100 18.39 -21.84 14.29
CA SER A 100 19.80 -21.46 14.16
C SER A 100 20.00 -19.96 13.93
N GLY A 101 18.96 -19.25 13.46
CA GLY A 101 19.04 -17.83 13.12
C GLY A 101 19.77 -17.55 11.79
N LYS A 102 20.03 -18.58 10.98
CA LYS A 102 20.79 -18.45 9.72
C LYS A 102 19.88 -18.22 8.53
N GLU A 103 20.36 -17.42 7.59
CA GLU A 103 19.81 -17.38 6.24
C GLU A 103 20.27 -18.61 5.45
N LEU A 104 19.31 -19.33 4.89
CA LEU A 104 19.50 -20.54 4.11
C LEU A 104 19.58 -20.24 2.61
N ALA A 105 18.82 -19.25 2.13
CA ALA A 105 18.80 -18.82 0.75
C ALA A 105 18.23 -17.40 0.61
N ALA A 106 18.65 -16.71 -0.46
CA ALA A 106 18.05 -15.48 -0.95
C ALA A 106 17.66 -15.71 -2.41
N VAL A 107 16.37 -15.56 -2.72
CA VAL A 107 15.80 -15.87 -4.04
C VAL A 107 15.32 -14.58 -4.68
N GLU A 108 15.92 -14.19 -5.81
CA GLU A 108 15.43 -13.07 -6.62
C GLU A 108 14.09 -13.44 -7.26
N THR A 109 13.08 -12.60 -7.08
CA THR A 109 11.71 -12.79 -7.58
C THR A 109 11.38 -11.73 -8.63
N GLY A 110 10.69 -10.66 -8.26
CA GLY A 110 10.42 -9.52 -9.14
C GLY A 110 10.26 -8.21 -8.35
N SER A 111 10.35 -7.08 -9.06
CA SER A 111 10.28 -5.75 -8.43
C SER A 111 9.01 -5.58 -7.57
N GLY A 112 9.18 -5.07 -6.36
CA GLY A 112 8.10 -4.91 -5.37
C GLY A 112 7.67 -6.20 -4.68
N ALA A 113 8.57 -7.18 -4.50
CA ALA A 113 8.28 -8.43 -3.80
C ALA A 113 7.61 -8.18 -2.45
N CYS A 114 6.44 -8.79 -2.25
CA CYS A 114 5.63 -8.69 -1.04
C CYS A 114 4.68 -9.90 -0.90
N SER A 115 4.01 -9.98 0.26
CA SER A 115 2.96 -10.96 0.56
C SER A 115 3.35 -12.42 0.21
N PRO A 116 4.40 -12.98 0.84
CA PRO A 116 4.76 -14.39 0.64
C PRO A 116 3.67 -15.32 1.20
N ILE A 117 3.24 -16.31 0.42
CA ILE A 117 2.14 -17.22 0.77
C ILE A 117 2.55 -18.67 0.54
N VAL A 118 2.63 -19.46 1.62
CA VAL A 118 3.03 -20.87 1.56
C VAL A 118 1.86 -21.77 1.17
N ASN A 119 2.09 -22.62 0.17
CA ASN A 119 1.26 -23.78 -0.13
C ASN A 119 2.01 -25.06 0.27
N LYS A 120 1.80 -25.51 1.51
CA LYS A 120 2.53 -26.66 2.08
C LYS A 120 2.25 -27.96 1.34
N GLU A 121 1.02 -28.14 0.86
CA GLU A 121 0.57 -29.35 0.18
C GLU A 121 1.22 -29.47 -1.20
N ALA A 122 1.31 -28.36 -1.94
CA ALA A 122 2.00 -28.32 -3.23
C ALA A 122 3.53 -28.23 -3.12
N GLY A 123 4.08 -27.93 -1.93
CA GLY A 123 5.52 -27.80 -1.73
C GLY A 123 6.12 -26.53 -2.35
N CYS A 124 5.32 -25.49 -2.53
CA CYS A 124 5.73 -24.20 -3.11
C CYS A 124 5.28 -23.02 -2.23
N LEU A 125 5.78 -21.82 -2.54
CA LEU A 125 5.17 -20.56 -2.09
C LEU A 125 5.01 -19.59 -3.26
N TYR A 126 4.10 -18.64 -3.08
CA TYR A 126 3.83 -17.57 -4.03
C TYR A 126 4.30 -16.22 -3.49
N VAL A 127 4.83 -15.37 -4.37
CA VAL A 127 5.27 -13.99 -4.04
C VAL A 127 4.64 -13.02 -5.02
N CYS A 128 4.01 -11.97 -4.51
CA CYS A 128 3.47 -10.88 -5.32
C CYS A 128 4.59 -9.88 -5.63
N ASN A 129 4.84 -9.61 -6.90
CA ASN A 129 5.82 -8.63 -7.35
C ASN A 129 5.08 -7.35 -7.74
N GLN A 130 4.81 -6.50 -6.75
CA GLN A 130 3.92 -5.34 -6.88
C GLN A 130 4.28 -4.49 -8.10
N PHE A 131 5.52 -4.05 -8.22
CA PHE A 131 5.90 -3.10 -9.27
C PHE A 131 6.17 -3.78 -10.62
N GLN A 132 6.40 -5.10 -10.63
CA GLN A 132 6.55 -5.86 -11.87
C GLN A 132 5.21 -6.37 -12.44
N ASN A 133 4.10 -6.23 -11.71
CA ASN A 133 2.78 -6.73 -12.10
C ASN A 133 2.77 -8.25 -12.37
N THR A 134 3.49 -9.02 -11.54
CA THR A 134 3.56 -10.49 -11.66
C THR A 134 3.41 -11.19 -10.32
N VAL A 135 3.14 -12.50 -10.37
CA VAL A 135 3.25 -13.41 -9.22
C VAL A 135 4.27 -14.49 -9.57
N SER A 136 5.21 -14.76 -8.66
CA SER A 136 6.21 -15.81 -8.79
C SER A 136 5.85 -17.01 -7.93
N GLU A 137 5.97 -18.22 -8.48
CA GLU A 137 5.94 -19.48 -7.74
C GLU A 137 7.36 -19.95 -7.47
N VAL A 138 7.68 -20.23 -6.22
CA VAL A 138 9.00 -20.68 -5.77
C VAL A 138 8.88 -22.03 -5.10
N ASP A 139 9.71 -22.99 -5.51
CA ASP A 139 9.76 -24.33 -4.94
C ASP A 139 10.46 -24.31 -3.57
N LEU A 140 9.83 -24.90 -2.55
CA LEU A 140 10.32 -24.84 -1.17
C LEU A 140 11.55 -25.74 -0.91
N LYS A 141 11.82 -26.70 -1.79
CA LYS A 141 12.95 -27.65 -1.62
C LYS A 141 14.22 -27.09 -2.23
N THR A 142 14.11 -26.51 -3.42
CA THR A 142 15.22 -26.02 -4.24
C THR A 142 15.47 -24.53 -4.06
N ASN A 143 14.52 -23.79 -3.49
CA ASN A 143 14.55 -22.34 -3.34
C ASN A 143 14.78 -21.63 -4.69
N LYS A 144 14.02 -22.03 -5.72
CA LYS A 144 14.10 -21.46 -7.06
C LYS A 144 12.71 -21.02 -7.53
N VAL A 145 12.68 -19.88 -8.23
CA VAL A 145 11.49 -19.47 -8.99
C VAL A 145 11.26 -20.51 -10.09
N MET A 146 10.11 -21.16 -10.05
CA MET A 146 9.69 -22.18 -11.01
C MET A 146 8.96 -21.55 -12.19
N ARG A 147 8.03 -20.64 -11.89
CA ARG A 147 7.14 -20.01 -12.86
C ARG A 147 6.82 -18.58 -12.42
N THR A 148 6.51 -17.72 -13.37
CA THR A 148 6.03 -16.36 -13.13
C THR A 148 4.86 -16.10 -14.06
N VAL A 149 3.79 -15.49 -13.53
CA VAL A 149 2.58 -15.16 -14.28
C VAL A 149 2.28 -13.66 -14.18
N ALA A 150 1.92 -13.05 -15.30
CA ALA A 150 1.51 -11.65 -15.34
C ALA A 150 0.07 -11.49 -14.82
N VAL A 151 -0.13 -10.48 -13.98
CA VAL A 151 -1.44 -10.09 -13.45
C VAL A 151 -1.72 -8.64 -13.82
N LEU A 152 -2.71 -8.02 -13.18
CA LEU A 152 -2.97 -6.59 -13.39
C LEU A 152 -2.08 -5.75 -12.46
N ARG A 153 -2.47 -4.50 -12.24
CA ARG A 153 -1.61 -3.46 -11.69
C ARG A 153 -1.38 -3.64 -10.18
N GLU A 154 -0.12 -3.72 -9.79
CA GLU A 154 0.33 -3.70 -8.41
C GLU A 154 -0.28 -4.82 -7.54
N PRO A 155 0.01 -6.11 -7.80
CA PRO A 155 -0.46 -7.20 -6.95
C PRO A 155 0.02 -7.00 -5.51
N LYS A 156 -0.92 -6.96 -4.56
CA LYS A 156 -0.63 -6.53 -3.17
C LYS A 156 -0.75 -7.63 -2.12
N SER A 157 -1.77 -8.48 -2.26
CA SER A 157 -2.01 -9.61 -1.37
C SER A 157 -2.72 -10.72 -2.13
N ALA A 158 -2.67 -11.95 -1.63
CA ALA A 158 -3.36 -13.06 -2.25
C ALA A 158 -3.79 -14.14 -1.25
N VAL A 159 -4.79 -14.94 -1.64
CA VAL A 159 -5.28 -16.08 -0.87
C VAL A 159 -5.51 -17.29 -1.76
N ILE A 160 -5.16 -18.48 -1.26
CA ILE A 160 -5.37 -19.75 -1.96
C ILE A 160 -6.80 -20.23 -1.67
N SER A 161 -7.49 -20.74 -2.69
CA SER A 161 -8.80 -21.37 -2.54
C SER A 161 -8.71 -22.59 -1.63
N LYS A 162 -9.81 -22.92 -0.91
CA LYS A 162 -9.79 -24.06 0.03
C LYS A 162 -9.55 -25.41 -0.65
N ASP A 163 -9.84 -25.53 -1.93
CA ASP A 163 -9.56 -26.72 -2.73
C ASP A 163 -8.15 -26.73 -3.35
N GLY A 164 -7.33 -25.70 -3.10
CA GLY A 164 -5.95 -25.61 -3.55
C GLY A 164 -5.77 -25.34 -5.05
N LYS A 165 -6.85 -25.07 -5.80
CA LYS A 165 -6.82 -24.92 -7.26
C LYS A 165 -6.52 -23.52 -7.74
N PHE A 166 -6.93 -22.50 -6.99
CA PHE A 166 -6.85 -21.12 -7.44
C PHE A 166 -6.15 -20.23 -6.43
N LEU A 167 -5.43 -19.23 -6.94
CA LEU A 167 -4.91 -18.11 -6.18
C LEU A 167 -5.66 -16.84 -6.59
N TYR A 168 -6.29 -16.18 -5.63
CA TYR A 168 -6.95 -14.89 -5.82
C TYR A 168 -6.00 -13.78 -5.40
N VAL A 169 -5.70 -12.85 -6.30
CA VAL A 169 -4.68 -11.81 -6.13
C VAL A 169 -5.32 -10.43 -6.22
N THR A 170 -5.17 -9.62 -5.19
CA THR A 170 -5.62 -8.22 -5.21
C THR A 170 -4.67 -7.38 -6.05
N ASN A 171 -5.21 -6.62 -7.00
CA ASN A 171 -4.46 -5.62 -7.76
C ASN A 171 -4.74 -4.24 -7.14
N PHE A 172 -3.71 -3.58 -6.62
CA PHE A 172 -3.84 -2.42 -5.74
C PHE A 172 -4.63 -1.28 -6.37
N LEU A 173 -4.45 -1.03 -7.67
CA LEU A 173 -5.04 0.11 -8.38
C LEU A 173 -5.75 -0.34 -9.68
N PRO A 174 -6.71 0.46 -10.19
CA PRO A 174 -7.24 0.29 -11.53
C PRO A 174 -6.12 0.33 -12.60
N ALA A 175 -6.22 -0.55 -13.60
CA ALA A 175 -5.26 -0.65 -14.71
C ALA A 175 -5.73 0.09 -15.98
N GLN A 176 -6.97 0.56 -15.98
CA GLN A 176 -7.65 1.16 -17.14
C GLN A 176 -7.46 2.68 -17.20
N ARG A 177 -7.97 3.30 -18.28
CA ARG A 177 -8.15 4.75 -18.38
C ARG A 177 -9.08 5.26 -17.27
N ALA A 178 -8.85 6.50 -16.83
CA ALA A 178 -9.66 7.14 -15.79
C ALA A 178 -10.81 8.03 -16.35
N ASP A 179 -10.86 8.27 -17.66
CA ASP A 179 -11.92 9.03 -18.33
C ASP A 179 -13.11 8.14 -18.77
N LEU A 180 -13.31 7.01 -18.07
CA LEU A 180 -14.40 6.07 -18.32
C LEU A 180 -15.49 6.21 -17.24
N ASP A 181 -16.73 5.91 -17.59
CA ASP A 181 -17.86 5.94 -16.64
C ASP A 181 -17.70 4.93 -15.49
N TYR A 182 -16.95 3.85 -15.74
CA TYR A 182 -16.71 2.79 -14.78
C TYR A 182 -15.21 2.52 -14.64
N VAL A 183 -14.61 2.89 -13.51
CA VAL A 183 -13.18 2.73 -13.18
C VAL A 183 -13.06 1.94 -11.89
N ALA A 184 -12.50 0.73 -12.00
CA ALA A 184 -12.41 -0.19 -10.87
C ALA A 184 -11.09 -0.97 -10.90
N ALA A 185 -10.61 -1.31 -9.72
CA ALA A 185 -9.56 -2.30 -9.54
C ALA A 185 -10.16 -3.71 -9.63
N CYS A 186 -9.28 -4.69 -9.82
CA CYS A 186 -9.67 -6.07 -10.10
C CYS A 186 -8.97 -7.05 -9.16
N VAL A 187 -9.57 -8.23 -8.99
CA VAL A 187 -8.90 -9.41 -8.41
C VAL A 187 -8.56 -10.37 -9.55
N SER A 188 -7.27 -10.69 -9.70
CA SER A 188 -6.84 -11.69 -10.69
C SER A 188 -6.96 -13.10 -10.09
N VAL A 189 -7.43 -14.05 -10.88
CA VAL A 189 -7.54 -15.47 -10.51
C VAL A 189 -6.50 -16.25 -11.31
N ILE A 190 -5.63 -16.96 -10.62
CA ILE A 190 -4.60 -17.82 -11.20
C ILE A 190 -4.96 -19.27 -10.92
N ASP A 191 -5.01 -20.09 -11.96
CA ASP A 191 -5.07 -21.55 -11.84
C ASP A 191 -3.70 -22.08 -11.41
N LEU A 192 -3.61 -22.81 -10.29
CA LEU A 192 -2.34 -23.19 -9.67
C LEU A 192 -1.69 -24.42 -10.34
N GLU A 193 -2.47 -25.25 -11.04
CA GLU A 193 -1.93 -26.39 -11.78
C GLU A 193 -1.16 -25.91 -13.01
N SER A 194 -1.80 -25.12 -13.87
CA SER A 194 -1.20 -24.55 -15.08
C SER A 194 -0.35 -23.30 -14.79
N PHE A 195 -0.60 -22.62 -13.67
CA PHE A 195 -0.02 -21.32 -13.27
C PHE A 195 -0.23 -20.24 -14.33
N THR A 196 -1.47 -20.18 -14.81
CA THR A 196 -1.93 -19.17 -15.76
C THR A 196 -3.03 -18.33 -15.12
N LYS A 197 -3.08 -17.04 -15.46
CA LYS A 197 -4.19 -16.17 -15.07
C LYS A 197 -5.42 -16.54 -15.89
N VAL A 198 -6.47 -17.00 -15.24
CA VAL A 198 -7.70 -17.47 -15.87
C VAL A 198 -8.82 -16.43 -15.88
N LYS A 199 -8.78 -15.46 -14.97
CA LYS A 199 -9.83 -14.42 -14.86
C LYS A 199 -9.29 -13.14 -14.21
N ASP A 200 -9.88 -12.01 -14.58
CA ASP A 200 -9.82 -10.76 -13.84
C ASP A 200 -11.24 -10.39 -13.42
N ILE A 201 -11.49 -10.35 -12.12
CA ILE A 201 -12.80 -10.03 -11.53
C ILE A 201 -12.82 -8.54 -11.24
N GLN A 202 -13.54 -7.77 -12.06
CA GLN A 202 -13.75 -6.33 -11.86
C GLN A 202 -14.68 -6.11 -10.65
N LEU A 203 -14.26 -5.26 -9.71
CA LEU A 203 -15.04 -4.89 -8.52
C LEU A 203 -15.96 -3.69 -8.80
N ALA A 204 -16.63 -3.19 -7.75
CA ALA A 204 -17.50 -2.00 -7.80
C ALA A 204 -16.80 -0.76 -8.38
N ASN A 205 -17.60 0.13 -8.97
CA ASN A 205 -17.10 1.38 -9.56
C ASN A 205 -16.45 2.27 -8.49
N GLY A 206 -15.26 2.79 -8.76
CA GLY A 206 -14.48 3.56 -7.80
C GLY A 206 -13.65 2.72 -6.83
N SER A 207 -13.62 1.39 -6.99
CA SER A 207 -12.75 0.54 -6.17
C SER A 207 -11.27 0.81 -6.47
N ASN A 208 -10.50 1.13 -5.44
CA ASN A 208 -9.06 1.32 -5.50
C ASN A 208 -8.40 0.98 -4.17
N ALA A 209 -7.07 1.01 -4.16
CA ALA A 209 -6.25 0.70 -3.00
C ALA A 209 -6.65 -0.64 -2.35
N LEU A 210 -6.79 -1.72 -3.14
CA LEU A 210 -7.10 -3.04 -2.59
C LEU A 210 -5.96 -3.51 -1.68
N ARG A 211 -6.24 -3.71 -0.40
CA ARG A 211 -5.20 -4.02 0.61
C ARG A 211 -5.24 -5.50 1.00
N GLY A 212 -6.21 -5.87 1.82
CA GLY A 212 -6.34 -7.19 2.41
C GLY A 212 -7.27 -8.09 1.61
N ILE A 213 -7.05 -9.39 1.73
CA ILE A 213 -7.90 -10.43 1.16
C ILE A 213 -7.95 -11.61 2.13
N CYS A 214 -9.13 -12.17 2.32
CA CYS A 214 -9.30 -13.42 3.07
C CYS A 214 -10.33 -14.33 2.41
N ILE A 215 -10.29 -15.61 2.75
CA ILE A 215 -11.27 -16.60 2.30
C ILE A 215 -12.06 -17.11 3.49
N THR A 216 -13.37 -17.22 3.32
CA THR A 216 -14.28 -17.77 4.32
C THR A 216 -13.87 -19.20 4.73
N PRO A 217 -14.14 -19.62 5.98
CA PRO A 217 -13.75 -20.95 6.44
C PRO A 217 -14.31 -22.09 5.58
N ASN A 218 -15.55 -21.94 5.10
CA ASN A 218 -16.19 -22.89 4.17
C ASN A 218 -15.70 -22.80 2.72
N GLY A 219 -14.85 -21.82 2.39
CA GLY A 219 -14.23 -21.65 1.08
C GLY A 219 -15.12 -21.05 0.00
N LYS A 220 -16.39 -20.70 0.28
CA LYS A 220 -17.36 -20.26 -0.74
C LYS A 220 -17.19 -18.81 -1.18
N TYR A 221 -16.66 -17.98 -0.28
CA TYR A 221 -16.49 -16.55 -0.55
C TYR A 221 -15.08 -16.07 -0.23
N VAL A 222 -14.61 -15.15 -1.06
CA VAL A 222 -13.43 -14.32 -0.83
C VAL A 222 -13.89 -12.91 -0.51
N TYR A 223 -13.29 -12.31 0.52
CA TYR A 223 -13.52 -10.91 0.90
C TYR A 223 -12.27 -10.08 0.64
N VAL A 224 -12.45 -8.88 0.06
CA VAL A 224 -11.35 -7.98 -0.29
C VAL A 224 -11.63 -6.60 0.27
N SER A 225 -10.75 -6.05 1.10
CA SER A 225 -10.86 -4.69 1.64
C SER A 225 -10.25 -3.66 0.70
N HIS A 226 -10.96 -2.56 0.48
CA HIS A 226 -10.53 -1.49 -0.44
C HIS A 226 -11.22 -0.15 -0.15
N ASN A 227 -10.65 0.92 -0.69
CA ASN A 227 -11.34 2.20 -0.79
C ASN A 227 -12.37 2.13 -1.92
N LEU A 228 -13.44 2.91 -1.79
CA LEU A 228 -14.46 3.09 -2.81
C LEU A 228 -14.70 4.59 -3.01
N GLY A 229 -14.08 5.12 -4.06
CA GLY A 229 -14.09 6.55 -4.41
C GLY A 229 -15.30 6.96 -5.24
N ARG A 230 -15.81 8.16 -4.97
CA ARG A 230 -16.92 8.81 -5.67
C ARG A 230 -16.39 9.86 -6.64
N TYR A 231 -15.63 9.38 -7.59
CA TYR A 231 -14.87 10.23 -8.52
C TYR A 231 -15.75 10.87 -9.61
N THR A 232 -17.00 10.41 -9.77
CA THR A 232 -17.96 10.88 -10.78
C THR A 232 -18.79 12.09 -10.34
N VAL A 233 -18.59 12.59 -9.12
CA VAL A 233 -19.29 13.76 -8.58
C VAL A 233 -18.29 14.84 -8.13
N PRO A 234 -18.69 16.13 -8.17
CA PRO A 234 -17.86 17.21 -7.64
C PRO A 234 -17.55 16.99 -6.16
N THR A 235 -16.30 17.23 -5.76
CA THR A 235 -15.85 17.10 -4.36
C THR A 235 -16.25 18.31 -3.52
N SER A 236 -17.56 18.53 -3.37
CA SER A 236 -18.12 19.71 -2.71
C SER A 236 -18.37 19.51 -1.21
N GLN A 237 -18.41 18.26 -0.74
CA GLN A 237 -18.71 17.90 0.64
C GLN A 237 -18.10 16.54 1.02
N LEU A 238 -18.17 16.18 2.30
CA LEU A 238 -17.70 14.88 2.81
C LEU A 238 -18.81 13.99 3.39
N GLN A 239 -19.89 14.59 3.88
CA GLN A 239 -20.97 13.89 4.56
C GLN A 239 -21.40 12.66 3.77
N GLN A 240 -21.68 11.57 4.48
CA GLN A 240 -22.24 10.34 3.91
C GLN A 240 -21.39 9.77 2.77
N GLY A 241 -20.06 9.87 2.88
CA GLY A 241 -19.14 9.23 1.96
C GLY A 241 -19.13 9.84 0.56
N TRP A 242 -19.45 11.13 0.45
CA TRP A 242 -19.58 11.83 -0.84
C TRP A 242 -18.30 11.83 -1.68
N MET A 243 -17.13 11.69 -1.06
CA MET A 243 -15.84 11.55 -1.75
C MET A 243 -15.32 10.13 -1.69
N ASN A 244 -15.21 9.55 -0.49
CA ASN A 244 -14.66 8.23 -0.28
C ASN A 244 -15.49 7.47 0.75
N THR A 245 -15.54 6.16 0.55
CA THR A 245 -16.06 5.17 1.50
C THR A 245 -15.06 4.04 1.66
N SER A 246 -15.06 3.41 2.83
CA SER A 246 -14.33 2.19 3.14
C SER A 246 -15.23 0.99 2.92
N ALA A 247 -14.78 0.01 2.13
CA ALA A 247 -15.64 -1.08 1.71
C ALA A 247 -14.91 -2.43 1.64
N PHE A 248 -15.68 -3.52 1.66
CA PHE A 248 -15.17 -4.81 1.25
C PHE A 248 -16.05 -5.47 0.18
N SER A 249 -15.40 -6.06 -0.81
CA SER A 249 -16.06 -6.78 -1.90
C SER A 249 -16.23 -8.26 -1.57
N VAL A 250 -17.33 -8.85 -2.03
CA VAL A 250 -17.64 -10.28 -1.89
C VAL A 250 -17.51 -10.97 -3.26
N ILE A 251 -16.68 -12.00 -3.33
CA ILE A 251 -16.46 -12.81 -4.53
C ILE A 251 -16.92 -14.25 -4.25
N ASP A 252 -17.73 -14.81 -5.13
CA ASP A 252 -18.08 -16.22 -5.15
C ASP A 252 -16.92 -17.03 -5.74
N THR A 253 -16.41 -18.01 -5.00
CA THR A 253 -15.23 -18.78 -5.41
C THR A 253 -15.53 -19.88 -6.42
N GLU A 254 -16.77 -20.37 -6.46
CA GLU A 254 -17.20 -21.43 -7.39
C GLU A 254 -17.41 -20.82 -8.79
N LYS A 255 -18.07 -19.66 -8.86
CA LYS A 255 -18.31 -18.93 -10.11
C LYS A 255 -17.16 -18.01 -10.50
N GLN A 256 -16.29 -17.70 -9.55
CA GLN A 256 -15.24 -16.68 -9.68
C GLN A 256 -15.85 -15.32 -10.06
N GLU A 257 -16.93 -14.92 -9.41
CA GLU A 257 -17.73 -13.74 -9.78
C GLU A 257 -17.84 -12.76 -8.62
N PHE A 258 -17.76 -11.46 -8.94
CA PHE A 258 -18.09 -10.39 -8.02
C PHE A 258 -19.59 -10.42 -7.74
N LEU A 259 -19.97 -10.56 -6.46
CA LEU A 259 -21.37 -10.58 -6.06
C LEU A 259 -21.89 -9.20 -5.66
N GLY A 260 -21.01 -8.33 -5.15
CA GLY A 260 -21.38 -7.04 -4.60
C GLY A 260 -20.36 -6.56 -3.57
N VAL A 261 -20.56 -5.34 -3.10
CA VAL A 261 -19.71 -4.68 -2.13
C VAL A 261 -20.52 -4.32 -0.89
N VAL A 262 -19.87 -4.24 0.27
CA VAL A 262 -20.47 -3.81 1.52
C VAL A 262 -19.68 -2.61 2.06
N ILE A 263 -20.38 -1.50 2.30
CA ILE A 263 -19.81 -0.31 2.93
C ILE A 263 -19.65 -0.54 4.42
N VAL A 264 -18.48 -0.18 4.95
CA VAL A 264 -18.13 -0.32 6.37
C VAL A 264 -18.35 0.99 7.13
N ASP A 265 -18.60 2.10 6.42
CA ASP A 265 -18.98 3.38 7.02
C ASP A 265 -20.42 3.40 7.55
N GLU A 266 -20.73 4.41 8.37
CA GLU A 266 -22.08 4.69 8.86
C GLU A 266 -22.47 6.13 8.41
N PRO A 267 -23.77 6.45 8.21
CA PRO A 267 -24.23 7.77 7.77
C PRO A 267 -23.63 8.96 8.53
N GLU A 268 -23.39 8.78 9.82
CA GLU A 268 -22.91 9.78 10.76
C GLU A 268 -21.39 9.77 10.96
N ARG A 269 -20.69 8.69 10.55
CA ARG A 269 -19.27 8.48 10.85
C ARG A 269 -18.58 7.55 9.85
N GLY A 270 -17.54 8.06 9.20
CA GLY A 270 -16.65 7.28 8.34
C GLY A 270 -15.82 6.24 9.09
N ALA A 271 -15.29 5.28 8.35
CA ALA A 271 -14.37 4.22 8.77
C ALA A 271 -13.11 4.27 7.90
N ALA A 272 -12.58 5.47 7.67
CA ALA A 272 -11.52 5.69 6.70
C ALA A 272 -10.22 4.93 7.01
N GLY A 273 -9.46 4.68 5.93
CA GLY A 273 -8.17 3.99 6.01
C GLY A 273 -8.31 2.49 6.21
N ILE A 274 -9.34 1.88 5.61
CA ILE A 274 -9.52 0.43 5.59
C ILE A 274 -8.27 -0.28 5.07
N TRP A 275 -7.87 -1.36 5.74
CA TRP A 275 -6.60 -2.03 5.45
C TRP A 275 -6.71 -3.55 5.43
N SER A 276 -6.51 -4.23 6.55
CA SER A 276 -6.47 -5.69 6.59
C SER A 276 -7.86 -6.26 6.87
N ILE A 277 -8.15 -7.45 6.32
CA ILE A 277 -9.41 -8.17 6.51
C ILE A 277 -9.13 -9.64 6.81
N ALA A 278 -9.88 -10.20 7.76
CA ALA A 278 -9.83 -11.60 8.17
C ALA A 278 -11.24 -12.04 8.59
N CYS A 279 -11.52 -13.34 8.57
CA CYS A 279 -12.82 -13.84 9.03
C CYS A 279 -12.70 -15.24 9.64
N ASN A 280 -13.65 -15.55 10.51
CA ASN A 280 -13.99 -16.90 10.94
C ASN A 280 -15.49 -17.14 10.68
N ASP A 281 -16.07 -18.21 11.23
CA ASP A 281 -17.49 -18.52 11.02
C ASP A 281 -18.42 -17.50 11.70
N GLU A 282 -17.98 -16.90 12.80
CA GLU A 282 -18.78 -15.97 13.62
C GLU A 282 -18.68 -14.52 13.13
N ASN A 283 -17.48 -14.09 12.75
CA ASN A 283 -17.13 -12.67 12.59
C ASN A 283 -16.20 -12.41 11.41
N ILE A 284 -16.36 -11.23 10.81
CA ILE A 284 -15.40 -10.58 9.91
C ILE A 284 -14.73 -9.46 10.70
N PHE A 285 -13.41 -9.39 10.59
CA PHE A 285 -12.55 -8.39 11.24
C PHE A 285 -11.91 -7.52 10.17
N ILE A 286 -12.03 -6.21 10.30
CA ILE A 286 -11.44 -5.24 9.36
C ILE A 286 -10.69 -4.18 10.16
N SER A 287 -9.42 -3.94 9.82
CA SER A 287 -8.64 -2.85 10.43
C SER A 287 -8.81 -1.53 9.68
N HIS A 288 -8.94 -0.46 10.45
CA HIS A 288 -9.04 0.91 9.93
C HIS A 288 -7.86 1.73 10.42
N SER A 289 -6.87 1.86 9.54
CA SER A 289 -5.64 2.61 9.81
C SER A 289 -5.93 4.07 10.12
N GLY A 290 -6.89 4.69 9.42
CA GLY A 290 -7.22 6.11 9.55
C GLY A 290 -8.04 6.45 10.79
N THR A 291 -8.96 5.58 11.22
CA THR A 291 -9.79 5.78 12.43
C THR A 291 -9.30 5.03 13.67
N HIS A 292 -8.23 4.24 13.53
CA HIS A 292 -7.51 3.58 14.62
C HIS A 292 -8.36 2.55 15.40
N GLU A 293 -9.15 1.78 14.68
CA GLU A 293 -10.11 0.83 15.25
C GLU A 293 -10.23 -0.45 14.41
N ILE A 294 -10.86 -1.47 14.97
CA ILE A 294 -11.30 -2.68 14.26
C ILE A 294 -12.82 -2.65 14.09
N SER A 295 -13.30 -3.00 12.92
CA SER A 295 -14.70 -3.42 12.75
C SER A 295 -14.84 -4.91 12.99
N VAL A 296 -15.76 -5.28 13.87
CA VAL A 296 -16.20 -6.66 14.07
C VAL A 296 -17.60 -6.78 13.52
N ILE A 297 -17.80 -7.60 12.50
CA ILE A 297 -19.07 -7.74 11.78
C ILE A 297 -19.56 -9.17 11.92
N ARG A 298 -20.79 -9.37 12.40
CA ARG A 298 -21.39 -10.70 12.57
C ARG A 298 -21.56 -11.38 11.21
N HIS A 299 -20.72 -12.37 10.93
CA HIS A 299 -20.47 -12.88 9.60
C HIS A 299 -21.70 -13.57 9.01
N LYS A 300 -22.31 -14.51 9.75
CA LYS A 300 -23.48 -15.26 9.26
C LYS A 300 -24.66 -14.35 8.96
N GLU A 301 -25.05 -13.49 9.91
CA GLU A 301 -26.19 -12.60 9.72
C GLU A 301 -25.96 -11.57 8.62
N MET A 302 -24.75 -11.03 8.52
CA MET A 302 -24.37 -10.14 7.42
C MET A 302 -24.49 -10.86 6.07
N LEU A 303 -23.93 -12.06 5.96
CA LEU A 303 -23.96 -12.83 4.71
C LEU A 303 -25.38 -13.24 4.32
N ASP A 304 -26.21 -13.68 5.27
CA ASP A 304 -27.61 -14.01 5.02
C ASP A 304 -28.37 -12.76 4.52
N LYS A 305 -28.13 -11.59 5.13
CA LYS A 305 -28.69 -10.30 4.69
C LYS A 305 -28.19 -9.90 3.30
N PHE A 306 -26.89 -10.06 3.03
CA PHE A 306 -26.24 -9.73 1.75
C PHE A 306 -26.82 -10.57 0.61
N LEU A 307 -26.92 -11.89 0.80
CA LEU A 307 -27.42 -12.80 -0.22
C LEU A 307 -28.90 -12.53 -0.54
N ALA A 308 -29.70 -12.24 0.49
CA ALA A 308 -31.10 -11.87 0.35
C ALA A 308 -31.34 -10.45 -0.19
N TYR A 309 -30.29 -9.61 -0.28
CA TYR A 309 -30.42 -8.24 -0.75
C TYR A 309 -30.83 -8.23 -2.24
N PRO A 310 -32.01 -7.66 -2.60
CA PRO A 310 -32.61 -7.83 -3.93
C PRO A 310 -31.77 -7.27 -5.08
N ASP A 311 -31.19 -6.10 -4.88
CA ASP A 311 -30.33 -5.42 -5.86
C ASP A 311 -29.01 -5.05 -5.20
N LYS A 312 -27.99 -5.88 -5.43
CA LYS A 312 -26.66 -5.71 -4.80
C LYS A 312 -25.92 -4.48 -5.32
N SER A 313 -26.31 -3.88 -6.44
CA SER A 313 -25.70 -2.63 -6.92
C SER A 313 -25.99 -1.46 -5.98
N MET A 314 -27.14 -1.48 -5.29
CA MET A 314 -27.50 -0.44 -4.33
C MET A 314 -26.68 -0.50 -3.04
N LEU A 315 -26.04 -1.63 -2.74
CA LEU A 315 -25.17 -1.76 -1.57
C LEU A 315 -23.95 -0.86 -1.66
N GLU A 316 -23.57 -0.44 -2.86
CA GLU A 316 -22.52 0.57 -3.05
C GLU A 316 -22.86 1.86 -2.29
N TYR A 317 -24.13 2.20 -2.09
CA TYR A 317 -24.56 3.46 -1.45
C TYR A 317 -25.26 3.27 -0.10
N ASP A 318 -25.49 2.03 0.33
CA ASP A 318 -26.23 1.73 1.56
C ASP A 318 -25.32 1.76 2.80
N LEU A 319 -25.20 2.94 3.39
CA LEU A 319 -24.49 3.16 4.66
C LEU A 319 -25.18 2.52 5.87
N THR A 320 -26.43 2.05 5.74
CA THR A 320 -27.20 1.44 6.83
C THR A 320 -27.15 -0.09 6.79
N PHE A 321 -26.52 -0.68 5.77
CA PHE A 321 -26.51 -2.13 5.59
C PHE A 321 -25.96 -2.88 6.82
N LEU A 322 -24.94 -2.34 7.49
CA LEU A 322 -24.33 -2.96 8.67
C LEU A 322 -24.95 -2.54 10.01
N TYR A 323 -26.03 -1.77 10.02
CA TYR A 323 -26.68 -1.35 11.26
C TYR A 323 -27.12 -2.54 12.11
N GLY A 324 -26.67 -2.54 13.36
CA GLY A 324 -26.86 -3.63 14.31
C GLY A 324 -25.99 -4.87 14.04
N LEU A 325 -25.27 -4.97 12.93
CA LEU A 325 -24.41 -6.12 12.58
C LEU A 325 -22.93 -5.88 12.88
N ARG A 326 -22.54 -4.62 13.06
CA ARG A 326 -21.14 -4.20 13.24
C ARG A 326 -20.92 -3.54 14.60
N GLU A 327 -19.78 -3.86 15.20
CA GLU A 327 -19.21 -3.14 16.33
C GLU A 327 -17.86 -2.51 15.94
N ARG A 328 -17.62 -1.29 16.42
CA ARG A 328 -16.33 -0.60 16.30
C ARG A 328 -15.56 -0.75 17.60
N ILE A 329 -14.41 -1.42 17.55
CA ILE A 329 -13.56 -1.65 18.70
C ILE A 329 -12.35 -0.71 18.61
N PRO A 330 -12.26 0.36 19.44
CA PRO A 330 -11.13 1.26 19.43
C PRO A 330 -9.86 0.55 19.92
N LEU A 331 -8.72 0.82 19.29
CA LEU A 331 -7.44 0.26 19.68
C LEU A 331 -6.62 1.25 20.50
N GLN A 332 -5.61 0.74 21.20
CA GLN A 332 -4.55 1.59 21.73
C GLN A 332 -3.48 1.83 20.66
N GLY A 333 -3.09 3.09 20.47
CA GLY A 333 -2.20 3.50 19.39
C GLY A 333 -2.95 3.75 18.07
N ASN A 334 -2.19 3.94 16.99
CA ASN A 334 -2.74 4.38 15.70
C ASN A 334 -2.16 3.68 14.47
N GLY A 335 -2.97 3.64 13.42
CA GLY A 335 -2.60 3.02 12.16
C GLY A 335 -2.57 1.50 12.18
N PRO A 336 -3.60 0.76 12.64
CA PRO A 336 -3.64 -0.69 12.48
C PRO A 336 -3.71 -1.08 10.98
N ARG A 337 -2.59 -1.56 10.44
CA ARG A 337 -2.44 -1.91 9.01
C ARG A 337 -2.35 -3.42 8.77
N ALA A 338 -2.25 -4.24 9.81
CA ALA A 338 -2.20 -5.67 9.71
C ALA A 338 -3.02 -6.31 10.84
N ILE A 339 -3.71 -7.40 10.54
CA ILE A 339 -4.35 -8.25 11.54
C ILE A 339 -3.93 -9.70 11.30
N LEU A 340 -3.74 -10.44 12.39
CA LEU A 340 -3.49 -11.87 12.34
C LEU A 340 -4.49 -12.57 13.25
N LEU A 341 -5.39 -13.35 12.63
CA LEU A 341 -6.36 -14.17 13.33
C LEU A 341 -5.74 -15.53 13.67
N ALA A 342 -5.63 -15.84 14.95
CA ALA A 342 -4.98 -17.04 15.48
C ALA A 342 -5.82 -17.71 16.57
N GLY A 343 -6.66 -18.66 16.16
CA GLY A 343 -7.65 -19.28 17.05
C GLY A 343 -8.60 -18.20 17.59
N ASN A 344 -8.66 -18.06 18.91
CA ASN A 344 -9.54 -17.10 19.58
C ASN A 344 -8.93 -15.70 19.74
N ARG A 345 -7.75 -15.44 19.16
CA ARG A 345 -7.04 -14.17 19.29
C ARG A 345 -6.94 -13.45 17.96
N LEU A 346 -7.21 -12.15 17.97
CA LEU A 346 -6.88 -11.24 16.89
C LEU A 346 -5.69 -10.37 17.33
N ILE A 347 -4.56 -10.51 16.63
CA ILE A 347 -3.33 -9.79 16.91
C ILE A 347 -3.24 -8.60 15.95
N VAL A 348 -3.13 -7.39 16.49
CA VAL A 348 -3.24 -6.13 15.74
C VAL A 348 -2.18 -5.13 16.21
N PRO A 349 -0.98 -5.14 15.62
CA PRO A 349 0.01 -4.10 15.87
C PRO A 349 -0.38 -2.80 15.17
N THR A 350 -0.09 -1.69 15.83
CA THR A 350 -0.30 -0.34 15.30
C THR A 350 0.94 0.17 14.59
N TYR A 351 0.80 0.63 13.35
CA TYR A 351 1.91 1.05 12.52
C TYR A 351 2.60 2.31 13.04
N PHE A 352 1.84 3.28 13.57
CA PHE A 352 2.36 4.60 13.95
C PHE A 352 2.64 4.76 15.45
N ALA A 353 2.35 3.74 16.27
CA ALA A 353 2.54 3.79 17.72
C ALA A 353 3.38 2.65 18.30
N ASP A 354 3.71 1.62 17.52
CA ASP A 354 4.43 0.43 17.99
C ASP A 354 3.75 -0.30 19.18
N ILE A 355 2.42 -0.18 19.28
CA ILE A 355 1.60 -0.90 20.26
C ILE A 355 1.04 -2.17 19.63
N LEU A 356 1.22 -3.31 20.31
CA LEU A 356 0.54 -4.56 19.98
C LEU A 356 -0.80 -4.61 20.71
N ASN A 357 -1.90 -4.68 19.98
CA ASN A 357 -3.20 -5.01 20.56
C ASN A 357 -3.48 -6.50 20.34
N VAL A 358 -4.01 -7.18 21.35
CA VAL A 358 -4.49 -8.56 21.26
C VAL A 358 -5.93 -8.59 21.76
N MET A 359 -6.85 -8.95 20.87
CA MET A 359 -8.28 -9.04 21.17
C MET A 359 -8.71 -10.50 21.28
N ASP A 360 -9.47 -10.85 22.31
CA ASP A 360 -10.24 -12.09 22.33
C ASP A 360 -11.46 -11.96 21.40
N VAL A 361 -11.62 -12.89 20.46
CA VAL A 361 -12.60 -12.76 19.37
C VAL A 361 -14.05 -13.05 19.76
N HIS A 362 -14.30 -13.52 20.99
CA HIS A 362 -15.65 -13.82 21.47
C HIS A 362 -16.14 -12.76 22.47
N SER A 363 -15.26 -12.32 23.37
CA SER A 363 -15.56 -11.32 24.39
C SER A 363 -15.21 -9.88 23.99
N TYR A 364 -14.44 -9.72 22.91
CA TYR A 364 -13.86 -8.46 22.44
C TYR A 364 -12.98 -7.74 23.46
N GLN A 365 -12.54 -8.45 24.51
CA GLN A 365 -11.59 -7.91 25.48
C GLN A 365 -10.23 -7.69 24.81
N LEU A 366 -9.69 -6.49 25.01
CA LEU A 366 -8.40 -6.06 24.49
C LEU A 366 -7.34 -6.04 25.59
N THR A 367 -6.18 -6.58 25.27
CA THR A 367 -4.93 -6.27 25.97
C THR A 367 -3.96 -5.58 25.01
N SER A 368 -3.05 -4.79 25.56
CA SER A 368 -2.07 -4.05 24.78
C SER A 368 -0.69 -4.10 25.41
N VAL A 369 0.33 -4.02 24.55
CA VAL A 369 1.74 -3.96 24.93
C VAL A 369 2.43 -2.88 24.11
N ASP A 370 3.09 -1.94 24.77
CA ASP A 370 4.02 -1.01 24.12
C ASP A 370 5.28 -1.79 23.71
N MET A 371 5.41 -2.05 22.41
CA MET A 371 6.53 -2.78 21.84
C MET A 371 7.70 -1.86 21.48
N ASN A 372 7.70 -0.58 21.85
CA ASN A 372 8.87 0.27 21.69
C ASN A 372 8.86 1.42 22.72
N PRO A 373 8.99 1.11 24.04
CA PRO A 373 8.89 2.13 25.06
C PRO A 373 9.97 3.20 24.90
N GLY A 374 9.54 4.46 24.82
CA GLY A 374 10.43 5.61 24.60
C GLY A 374 10.76 5.87 23.12
N ARG A 375 9.99 5.29 22.19
CA ARG A 375 10.00 5.62 20.76
C ARG A 375 10.12 7.13 20.52
N VAL A 376 11.03 7.51 19.62
CA VAL A 376 11.23 8.90 19.21
C VAL A 376 10.70 9.11 17.80
N GLU A 377 9.79 10.06 17.63
CA GLU A 377 9.29 10.47 16.32
C GLU A 377 10.04 11.69 15.78
N SER A 378 10.60 11.55 14.58
CA SER A 378 11.01 12.71 13.79
C SER A 378 9.80 13.46 13.22
N ASP A 379 9.99 14.68 12.72
CA ASP A 379 8.95 15.44 12.03
C ASP A 379 8.42 14.69 10.79
N ILE A 380 9.27 13.90 10.12
CA ILE A 380 8.86 13.02 9.01
C ILE A 380 7.88 11.96 9.50
N ASN A 381 8.15 11.32 10.65
CA ASN A 381 7.26 10.28 11.19
C ASN A 381 5.92 10.87 11.64
N LYS A 382 5.95 12.05 12.28
CA LYS A 382 4.73 12.78 12.63
C LYS A 382 3.94 13.16 11.38
N GLY A 383 4.62 13.63 10.34
CA GLY A 383 4.03 13.98 9.06
C GLY A 383 3.35 12.81 8.36
N GLU A 384 4.03 11.65 8.28
CA GLU A 384 3.45 10.43 7.70
C GLU A 384 2.19 10.01 8.46
N LYS A 385 2.24 10.09 9.80
CA LYS A 385 1.09 9.80 10.67
C LYS A 385 -0.09 10.73 10.35
N PHE A 386 0.10 12.05 10.40
CA PHE A 386 -0.95 13.03 10.08
C PHE A 386 -1.51 12.88 8.66
N PHE A 387 -0.66 12.54 7.68
CA PHE A 387 -1.09 12.30 6.30
C PHE A 387 -2.07 11.12 6.18
N ASN A 388 -1.96 10.15 7.09
CA ASN A 388 -2.77 8.93 7.10
C ASN A 388 -3.94 8.96 8.10
N ASP A 389 -3.93 9.90 9.04
CA ASP A 389 -4.87 9.99 10.14
C ASP A 389 -6.19 10.66 9.70
N ALA A 390 -7.27 9.90 9.73
CA ALA A 390 -8.61 10.38 9.37
C ALA A 390 -9.38 10.89 10.60
N SER A 391 -8.82 10.77 11.81
CA SER A 391 -9.45 11.29 13.03
C SER A 391 -9.61 12.81 13.00
N HIS A 392 -8.77 13.49 12.21
CA HIS A 392 -8.83 14.93 11.98
C HIS A 392 -9.84 15.37 10.91
N CYS A 393 -10.18 14.49 9.98
CA CYS A 393 -11.15 14.81 8.93
C CYS A 393 -12.56 14.93 9.51
N PHE A 394 -13.36 15.85 9.00
CA PHE A 394 -14.77 15.99 9.38
C PHE A 394 -15.48 14.64 9.26
N GLN A 395 -16.04 14.16 10.39
CA GLN A 395 -16.70 12.86 10.53
C GLN A 395 -15.88 11.63 10.09
N ASN A 396 -14.56 11.75 10.02
CA ASN A 396 -13.63 10.65 9.74
C ASN A 396 -13.79 9.95 8.38
N TRP A 397 -14.24 10.68 7.36
CA TRP A 397 -14.53 10.12 6.03
C TRP A 397 -13.29 9.79 5.20
N GLN A 398 -12.16 10.46 5.41
CA GLN A 398 -10.93 10.19 4.67
C GLN A 398 -9.69 10.77 5.35
N SER A 399 -8.52 10.43 4.82
CA SER A 399 -7.24 11.13 5.06
C SER A 399 -6.57 11.39 3.70
N CYS A 400 -5.43 12.09 3.66
CA CYS A 400 -4.72 12.34 2.39
C CYS A 400 -4.39 11.02 1.66
N ASN A 401 -4.08 9.95 2.39
CA ASN A 401 -3.82 8.63 1.83
C ASN A 401 -5.04 8.01 1.09
N GLY A 402 -6.25 8.51 1.30
CA GLY A 402 -7.45 8.06 0.58
C GLY A 402 -7.34 8.25 -0.94
N CYS A 403 -6.91 9.44 -1.37
CA CYS A 403 -6.68 9.78 -2.78
C CYS A 403 -5.19 9.65 -3.19
N HIS A 404 -4.28 9.67 -2.20
CA HIS A 404 -2.84 9.50 -2.41
C HIS A 404 -2.28 8.23 -1.76
N PRO A 405 -2.77 7.04 -2.17
CA PRO A 405 -2.29 5.78 -1.61
C PRO A 405 -0.84 5.48 -2.02
N GLY A 406 -0.24 4.48 -1.37
CA GLY A 406 1.06 3.94 -1.78
C GLY A 406 2.24 4.89 -1.57
N ASP A 407 2.27 5.56 -0.40
CA ASP A 407 3.28 6.55 0.01
C ASP A 407 3.19 7.87 -0.76
N GLY A 408 1.99 8.44 -0.87
CA GLY A 408 1.76 9.73 -1.50
C GLY A 408 1.73 9.69 -3.03
N ARG A 409 1.48 8.52 -3.64
CA ARG A 409 1.34 8.37 -5.09
C ARG A 409 -0.12 8.64 -5.49
N THR A 410 -0.60 8.00 -6.54
CA THR A 410 -1.89 8.26 -7.18
C THR A 410 -2.79 7.04 -7.03
N ASP A 411 -4.08 7.26 -6.82
CA ASP A 411 -5.11 6.20 -6.80
C ASP A 411 -5.52 5.73 -8.21
N GLY A 412 -5.07 6.44 -9.25
CA GLY A 412 -5.40 6.14 -10.65
C GLY A 412 -6.80 6.60 -11.05
N MET A 413 -7.38 7.58 -10.35
CA MET A 413 -8.72 8.13 -10.61
C MET A 413 -8.68 9.62 -10.99
N ASN A 414 -9.73 10.05 -11.70
CA ASN A 414 -9.96 11.46 -11.99
C ASN A 414 -10.93 12.06 -10.98
N TRP A 415 -10.51 13.08 -10.25
CA TRP A 415 -11.35 13.76 -9.26
C TRP A 415 -11.81 15.12 -9.78
N ASP A 416 -13.10 15.41 -9.61
CA ASP A 416 -13.68 16.73 -9.93
C ASP A 416 -13.50 17.68 -8.74
N LEU A 417 -12.28 18.21 -8.63
CA LEU A 417 -11.89 19.11 -7.55
C LEU A 417 -12.32 20.56 -7.86
N MET A 418 -12.92 21.22 -6.88
CA MET A 418 -13.44 22.60 -7.02
C MET A 418 -12.39 23.63 -7.49
N ASN A 419 -11.10 23.39 -7.22
CA ASN A 419 -10.02 24.29 -7.64
C ASN A 419 -9.69 24.22 -9.14
N ASP A 420 -10.11 23.17 -9.83
CA ASP A 420 -9.89 22.98 -11.27
C ASP A 420 -11.13 23.34 -12.11
N GLY A 421 -12.21 23.78 -11.43
CA GLY A 421 -13.52 24.07 -12.00
C GLY A 421 -14.46 22.87 -11.92
N VAL A 422 -15.74 23.09 -11.62
CA VAL A 422 -16.74 22.01 -11.53
C VAL A 422 -16.99 21.38 -12.90
N GLY A 423 -17.07 20.06 -12.94
CA GLY A 423 -17.19 19.28 -14.17
C GLY A 423 -15.85 19.09 -14.88
N ASN A 424 -14.74 19.37 -14.20
CA ASN A 424 -13.40 19.29 -14.77
C ASN A 424 -12.55 18.25 -14.05
N SER A 425 -12.95 16.98 -14.11
CA SER A 425 -12.26 15.88 -13.43
C SER A 425 -10.83 15.69 -13.96
N LYS A 426 -9.86 15.62 -13.06
CA LYS A 426 -8.43 15.47 -13.40
C LYS A 426 -7.77 14.39 -12.59
N ASN A 427 -6.77 13.75 -13.18
CA ASN A 427 -6.03 12.69 -12.51
C ASN A 427 -5.32 13.23 -11.28
N CYS A 428 -5.41 12.49 -10.17
CA CYS A 428 -4.66 12.77 -8.96
C CYS A 428 -3.15 12.82 -9.24
N LYS A 429 -2.46 13.90 -8.87
CA LYS A 429 -1.00 14.00 -9.05
C LYS A 429 -0.26 13.24 -7.95
N SER A 430 0.88 12.66 -8.30
CA SER A 430 1.83 12.13 -7.31
C SER A 430 2.39 13.27 -6.45
N MET A 431 2.54 13.04 -5.15
CA MET A 431 3.17 13.97 -4.21
C MET A 431 4.70 13.85 -4.22
N LEU A 432 5.26 12.87 -4.95
CA LEU A 432 6.70 12.76 -5.13
C LEU A 432 7.22 14.04 -5.79
N PHE A 433 8.23 14.66 -5.18
CA PHE A 433 8.88 15.89 -5.64
C PHE A 433 7.97 17.13 -5.74
N SER A 434 6.72 17.09 -5.24
CA SER A 434 5.79 18.23 -5.34
C SER A 434 6.36 19.54 -4.73
N HIS A 435 7.17 19.43 -3.68
CA HIS A 435 7.80 20.57 -3.00
C HIS A 435 9.00 21.17 -3.74
N VAL A 436 9.49 20.52 -4.79
CA VAL A 436 10.63 20.99 -5.60
C VAL A 436 10.27 21.16 -7.08
N THR A 437 9.02 20.86 -7.46
CA THR A 437 8.47 21.08 -8.80
C THR A 437 7.20 21.93 -8.78
N PRO A 438 7.26 23.21 -8.37
CA PRO A 438 6.12 24.12 -8.47
C PRO A 438 5.84 24.51 -9.94
N PRO A 439 4.61 24.95 -10.28
CA PRO A 439 3.44 25.08 -9.42
C PRO A 439 2.78 23.72 -9.11
N SER A 440 1.96 23.66 -8.05
CA SER A 440 1.25 22.44 -7.65
C SER A 440 -0.17 22.38 -8.23
N MET A 441 -0.73 21.16 -8.29
CA MET A 441 -1.97 20.78 -8.99
C MET A 441 -1.82 20.76 -10.51
N ILE A 442 -2.79 20.18 -11.21
CA ILE A 442 -2.77 20.01 -12.67
C ILE A 442 -2.90 21.35 -13.43
N SER A 443 -3.68 22.28 -12.87
CA SER A 443 -3.89 23.64 -13.37
C SER A 443 -2.80 24.63 -12.96
N GLY A 444 -1.87 24.22 -12.08
CA GLY A 444 -0.90 25.13 -11.47
C GLY A 444 -1.53 26.21 -10.57
N VAL A 445 -2.76 25.99 -10.08
CA VAL A 445 -3.51 26.96 -9.25
C VAL A 445 -2.88 27.21 -7.88
N ARG A 446 -1.98 26.33 -7.42
CA ARG A 446 -1.26 26.46 -6.15
C ARG A 446 0.20 26.80 -6.44
N GLU A 447 0.69 27.88 -5.81
CA GLU A 447 2.08 28.33 -5.98
C GLU A 447 3.10 27.30 -5.47
N SER A 448 2.77 26.58 -4.39
CA SER A 448 3.64 25.57 -3.79
C SER A 448 2.87 24.38 -3.21
N ALA A 449 3.60 23.29 -2.95
CA ALA A 449 3.04 22.11 -2.30
C ALA A 449 2.73 22.38 -0.81
N GLU A 450 3.49 23.24 -0.13
CA GLU A 450 3.16 23.71 1.23
C GLU A 450 1.74 24.30 1.28
N TRP A 451 1.41 25.15 0.30
CA TRP A 451 0.08 25.71 0.20
C TRP A 451 -0.98 24.66 -0.14
N ALA A 452 -0.65 23.71 -1.01
CA ALA A 452 -1.54 22.59 -1.35
C ALA A 452 -1.86 21.71 -0.14
N VAL A 453 -0.89 21.41 0.73
CA VAL A 453 -1.11 20.64 1.98
C VAL A 453 -2.12 21.33 2.88
N ARG A 454 -1.92 22.62 3.18
CA ARG A 454 -2.82 23.42 4.03
C ARG A 454 -4.22 23.50 3.43
N ALA A 455 -4.30 23.72 2.12
CA ALA A 455 -5.57 23.74 1.39
C ALA A 455 -6.28 22.38 1.41
N GLY A 456 -5.55 21.27 1.31
CA GLY A 456 -6.10 19.92 1.40
C GLY A 456 -6.77 19.66 2.74
N PHE A 457 -6.09 19.97 3.85
CA PHE A 457 -6.73 19.87 5.17
C PHE A 457 -7.98 20.74 5.27
N LYS A 458 -7.88 22.01 4.86
CA LYS A 458 -8.96 22.97 5.01
C LYS A 458 -10.19 22.68 4.14
N PHE A 459 -9.99 22.39 2.86
CA PHE A 459 -11.07 22.34 1.87
C PHE A 459 -11.46 20.92 1.46
N ILE A 460 -10.60 19.93 1.68
CA ILE A 460 -10.87 18.52 1.33
C ILE A 460 -11.15 17.71 2.59
N GLN A 461 -10.46 17.95 3.71
CA GLN A 461 -10.74 17.27 4.98
C GLN A 461 -11.62 18.08 5.94
N PHE A 462 -11.92 19.35 5.61
CA PHE A 462 -12.71 20.26 6.43
C PHE A 462 -12.14 20.42 7.86
N PHE A 463 -10.82 20.53 7.93
CA PHE A 463 -10.05 20.63 9.17
C PHE A 463 -9.03 21.78 9.08
N ASP A 464 -9.06 22.69 10.06
CA ASP A 464 -8.03 23.73 10.20
C ASP A 464 -6.81 23.13 10.91
N VAL A 465 -5.88 22.59 10.13
CA VAL A 465 -4.61 22.02 10.62
C VAL A 465 -3.72 23.11 11.25
N SER A 466 -3.00 22.76 12.32
CA SER A 466 -2.00 23.67 12.89
C SER A 466 -0.81 23.82 11.94
N GLU A 467 -0.13 24.97 11.98
CA GLU A 467 1.09 25.15 11.16
C GLU A 467 2.23 24.22 11.58
N GLU A 468 2.28 23.79 12.85
CA GLU A 468 3.27 22.82 13.32
C GLU A 468 3.04 21.44 12.68
N ASP A 469 1.80 20.96 12.67
CA ASP A 469 1.45 19.66 12.08
C ASP A 469 1.54 19.70 10.55
N ALA A 470 1.10 20.80 9.92
CA ALA A 470 1.24 20.99 8.48
C ALA A 470 2.71 20.94 8.04
N ARG A 471 3.62 21.54 8.82
CA ARG A 471 5.07 21.47 8.56
C ARG A 471 5.63 20.05 8.71
N CYS A 472 5.09 19.25 9.62
CA CYS A 472 5.46 17.83 9.71
C CYS A 472 5.04 17.09 8.44
N VAL A 473 3.82 17.33 7.94
CA VAL A 473 3.35 16.75 6.67
C VAL A 473 4.23 17.21 5.50
N ASP A 474 4.61 18.49 5.45
CA ASP A 474 5.57 19.00 4.46
C ASP A 474 6.92 18.27 4.55
N ALA A 475 7.43 18.01 5.76
CA ALA A 475 8.67 17.27 5.96
C ALA A 475 8.56 15.82 5.45
N TYR A 476 7.42 15.15 5.69
CA TYR A 476 7.14 13.83 5.15
C TYR A 476 7.15 13.82 3.62
N LEU A 477 6.41 14.73 2.99
CA LEU A 477 6.32 14.79 1.53
C LEU A 477 7.67 15.14 0.88
N LYS A 478 8.47 16.02 1.49
CA LYS A 478 9.86 16.30 1.08
C LYS A 478 10.79 15.09 1.22
N SER A 479 10.46 14.14 2.11
CA SER A 479 11.29 12.94 2.33
C SER A 479 11.04 11.84 1.30
N LEU A 480 9.92 11.90 0.55
CA LEU A 480 9.57 10.87 -0.43
C LEU A 480 10.67 10.68 -1.47
N GLN A 481 11.04 9.43 -1.70
CA GLN A 481 12.03 9.03 -2.71
C GLN A 481 11.37 8.19 -3.81
N PRO A 482 11.84 8.28 -5.07
CA PRO A 482 11.40 7.39 -6.12
C PRO A 482 11.86 5.96 -5.84
N VAL A 483 11.08 4.97 -6.29
CA VAL A 483 11.52 3.57 -6.30
C VAL A 483 12.07 3.19 -7.68
N PRO A 484 13.05 2.27 -7.77
CA PRO A 484 13.64 1.89 -9.05
C PRO A 484 12.61 1.37 -10.04
N SER A 485 12.73 1.79 -11.30
CA SER A 485 11.84 1.32 -12.35
C SER A 485 12.02 -0.18 -12.62
N PRO A 486 10.93 -0.95 -12.76
CA PRO A 486 10.98 -2.36 -13.14
C PRO A 486 11.45 -2.56 -14.60
N TYR A 487 11.58 -1.48 -15.38
CA TYR A 487 12.10 -1.51 -16.76
C TYR A 487 13.63 -1.39 -16.83
N LEU A 488 14.29 -1.12 -15.69
CA LEU A 488 15.75 -1.15 -15.60
C LEU A 488 16.25 -2.59 -15.57
N VAL A 489 17.37 -2.84 -16.25
CA VAL A 489 18.06 -4.13 -16.23
C VAL A 489 19.30 -3.96 -15.36
N ASN A 490 19.31 -4.58 -14.18
CA ASN A 490 20.38 -4.43 -13.18
C ASN A 490 20.67 -2.97 -12.80
N GLY A 491 19.62 -2.14 -12.72
CA GLY A 491 19.76 -0.71 -12.39
C GLY A 491 20.15 0.18 -13.59
N GLU A 492 20.25 -0.37 -14.80
CA GLU A 492 20.67 0.37 -15.99
C GLU A 492 19.63 0.35 -17.12
N LEU A 493 19.85 1.30 -18.05
CA LEU A 493 19.46 1.30 -19.46
C LEU A 493 19.32 -0.09 -20.09
N SER A 494 18.11 -0.61 -20.36
CA SER A 494 17.98 -1.71 -21.34
C SER A 494 18.44 -1.21 -22.73
N GLU A 495 18.90 -2.10 -23.62
CA GLU A 495 19.30 -1.69 -24.99
C GLU A 495 18.16 -1.00 -25.74
N LYS A 496 16.93 -1.41 -25.49
CA LYS A 496 15.72 -0.78 -26.04
C LYS A 496 15.48 0.60 -25.45
N ALA A 497 15.69 0.80 -24.14
CA ALA A 497 15.61 2.11 -23.49
C ALA A 497 16.75 3.04 -23.93
N LYS A 498 17.96 2.53 -24.19
CA LYS A 498 19.06 3.32 -24.77
C LYS A 498 18.69 3.86 -26.16
N ALA A 499 18.13 3.02 -27.03
CA ALA A 499 17.59 3.47 -28.31
C ALA A 499 16.42 4.47 -28.12
N GLY A 500 15.57 4.24 -27.11
CA GLY A 500 14.48 5.14 -26.76
C GLY A 500 14.93 6.53 -26.34
N LYS A 501 16.07 6.63 -25.65
CA LYS A 501 16.70 7.92 -25.31
C LYS A 501 17.09 8.71 -26.55
N GLU A 502 17.66 8.05 -27.57
CA GLU A 502 17.98 8.71 -28.85
C GLU A 502 16.72 9.24 -29.54
N VAL A 503 15.61 8.48 -29.47
CA VAL A 503 14.31 8.93 -29.98
C VAL A 503 13.79 10.12 -29.18
N PHE A 504 13.90 10.09 -27.85
CA PHE A 504 13.52 11.19 -26.95
C PHE A 504 14.25 12.49 -27.29
N ASP A 505 15.57 12.41 -27.53
CA ASP A 505 16.40 13.54 -27.94
C ASP A 505 16.03 14.04 -29.35
N LYS A 506 15.81 13.13 -30.30
CA LYS A 506 15.40 13.46 -31.68
C LYS A 506 14.03 14.14 -31.76
N LEU A 507 13.09 13.71 -30.92
CA LEU A 507 11.77 14.32 -30.78
C LEU A 507 11.78 15.57 -29.90
N LYS A 508 12.93 15.89 -29.31
CA LYS A 508 13.12 17.05 -28.44
C LYS A 508 12.20 17.06 -27.22
N CYS A 509 11.86 15.89 -26.70
CA CYS A 509 11.05 15.78 -25.48
C CYS A 509 11.72 16.52 -24.30
N GLY A 510 13.05 16.64 -24.32
CA GLY A 510 13.83 17.42 -23.36
C GLY A 510 13.62 18.93 -23.39
N GLU A 511 12.95 19.52 -24.39
CA GLU A 511 12.60 20.96 -24.35
C GLU A 511 11.61 21.26 -23.21
N CYS A 512 10.75 20.30 -22.84
CA CYS A 512 9.84 20.38 -21.69
C CYS A 512 10.30 19.48 -20.53
N HIS A 513 10.79 18.27 -20.82
CA HIS A 513 11.17 17.29 -19.81
C HIS A 513 12.70 17.25 -19.60
N SER A 514 13.23 18.27 -18.92
CA SER A 514 14.67 18.44 -18.68
C SER A 514 15.07 18.43 -17.20
N GLY A 515 16.38 18.50 -16.95
CA GLY A 515 16.93 18.58 -15.60
C GLY A 515 16.81 17.28 -14.81
N ILE A 516 17.12 17.35 -13.52
CA ILE A 516 17.17 16.16 -12.65
C ILE A 516 15.79 15.54 -12.41
N TYR A 517 14.74 16.36 -12.48
CA TYR A 517 13.34 15.97 -12.28
C TYR A 517 12.57 15.72 -13.59
N TYR A 518 13.19 15.88 -14.77
CA TYR A 518 12.50 15.76 -16.07
C TYR A 518 11.25 16.65 -16.18
N THR A 519 11.37 17.90 -15.74
CA THR A 519 10.37 18.96 -15.88
C THR A 519 11.09 20.30 -15.94
N ASP A 520 10.64 21.19 -16.80
CA ASP A 520 11.16 22.55 -16.94
C ASP A 520 10.46 23.57 -16.03
N LEU A 521 9.51 23.11 -15.20
CA LEU A 521 8.74 23.92 -14.24
C LEU A 521 7.91 25.02 -14.91
N LYS A 522 7.50 24.80 -16.16
CA LYS A 522 6.67 25.73 -16.92
C LYS A 522 5.36 25.08 -17.33
N MET A 523 4.39 25.95 -17.60
CA MET A 523 3.12 25.58 -18.21
C MET A 523 3.29 25.56 -19.72
N HIS A 524 2.79 24.51 -20.39
CA HIS A 524 2.84 24.40 -21.85
C HIS A 524 1.46 24.10 -22.45
N ARG A 525 1.21 24.66 -23.63
CA ARG A 525 0.02 24.35 -24.44
C ARG A 525 0.41 23.30 -25.48
N ILE A 526 0.28 22.02 -25.13
CA ILE A 526 0.55 20.89 -26.03
C ILE A 526 -0.77 20.15 -26.27
N GLY A 527 -1.10 19.92 -27.55
CA GLY A 527 -2.35 19.28 -27.98
C GLY A 527 -3.48 20.28 -28.26
N GLU A 528 -4.56 19.78 -28.84
CA GLU A 528 -5.74 20.58 -29.24
C GLU A 528 -6.71 20.80 -28.06
N ASP A 529 -6.66 19.94 -27.04
CA ASP A 529 -7.58 19.93 -25.88
C ASP A 529 -7.02 20.66 -24.65
N VAL A 530 -6.54 21.90 -24.82
CA VAL A 530 -5.96 22.67 -23.71
C VAL A 530 -7.01 23.60 -23.09
N GLU A 531 -7.58 23.13 -21.97
CA GLU A 531 -8.66 23.81 -21.24
C GLU A 531 -8.20 25.04 -20.46
N PHE A 532 -6.99 25.03 -19.92
CA PHE A 532 -6.46 26.15 -19.12
C PHE A 532 -5.75 27.18 -19.98
N GLU A 533 -5.98 28.46 -19.70
CA GLU A 533 -5.38 29.58 -20.46
C GLU A 533 -3.86 29.49 -20.53
N LYS A 534 -3.20 29.18 -19.41
CA LYS A 534 -1.74 29.05 -19.30
C LYS A 534 -1.18 27.73 -19.83
N GLY A 535 -2.03 26.76 -20.17
CA GLY A 535 -1.61 25.40 -20.50
C GLY A 535 -1.58 24.46 -19.30
N TRP A 536 -0.81 23.38 -19.42
CA TRP A 536 -0.67 22.35 -18.40
C TRP A 536 0.72 22.40 -17.77
N ASP A 537 0.80 22.15 -16.47
CA ASP A 537 2.07 22.00 -15.77
C ASP A 537 2.80 20.75 -16.27
N THR A 538 4.06 20.89 -16.69
CA THR A 538 4.89 19.76 -17.13
C THR A 538 5.18 18.84 -15.95
N PRO A 539 4.62 17.62 -15.89
CA PRO A 539 4.89 16.72 -14.78
C PRO A 539 6.32 16.20 -14.83
N THR A 540 6.84 15.82 -13.66
CA THR A 540 8.07 15.02 -13.59
C THR A 540 7.89 13.69 -14.33
N LEU A 541 8.92 13.25 -15.05
CA LEU A 541 8.95 11.88 -15.60
C LEU A 541 9.60 10.86 -14.65
N ARG A 542 10.09 11.29 -13.48
CA ARG A 542 10.66 10.37 -12.48
C ARG A 542 9.58 9.48 -11.90
N GLU A 543 9.78 8.16 -11.93
CA GLU A 543 8.80 7.17 -11.46
C GLU A 543 7.47 7.21 -12.23
N VAL A 544 7.43 7.77 -13.45
CA VAL A 544 6.19 7.91 -14.23
C VAL A 544 5.58 6.54 -14.60
N TRP A 545 6.39 5.49 -14.66
CA TRP A 545 5.90 4.12 -14.89
C TRP A 545 4.87 3.64 -13.85
N ARG A 546 4.81 4.28 -12.67
CA ARG A 546 3.90 3.92 -11.58
C ARG A 546 2.63 4.78 -11.51
N THR A 547 2.57 5.90 -12.23
CA THR A 547 1.53 6.92 -12.08
C THR A 547 0.41 6.85 -13.12
N ALA A 548 0.31 5.74 -13.87
CA ALA A 548 -0.79 5.53 -14.80
C ALA A 548 -2.17 5.73 -14.12
N PRO A 549 -3.24 6.07 -14.87
CA PRO A 549 -3.21 6.43 -16.29
C PRO A 549 -2.55 7.79 -16.53
N TYR A 550 -2.27 8.11 -17.79
CA TYR A 550 -1.47 9.25 -18.21
C TYR A 550 -2.29 10.33 -18.89
N LEU A 551 -1.62 11.48 -19.07
CA LEU A 551 -2.22 12.75 -19.45
C LEU A 551 -3.09 13.32 -18.31
N PHE A 552 -3.46 14.59 -18.43
CA PHE A 552 -4.09 15.34 -17.34
C PHE A 552 -5.45 14.78 -16.90
N ASP A 553 -6.12 14.05 -17.79
CA ASP A 553 -7.43 13.45 -17.62
C ASP A 553 -7.39 11.91 -17.71
N GLY A 554 -6.21 11.29 -17.66
CA GLY A 554 -6.12 9.83 -17.61
C GLY A 554 -6.67 9.10 -18.85
N ARG A 555 -6.78 9.76 -20.00
CA ARG A 555 -7.26 9.17 -21.28
C ARG A 555 -6.30 8.16 -21.92
N ALA A 556 -5.12 7.96 -21.35
CA ALA A 556 -4.13 6.99 -21.79
C ALA A 556 -3.84 5.99 -20.67
N ALA A 557 -4.24 4.72 -20.82
CA ALA A 557 -3.96 3.68 -19.81
C ALA A 557 -2.47 3.33 -19.75
N THR A 558 -1.75 3.48 -20.87
CA THR A 558 -0.35 3.10 -20.99
C THR A 558 0.49 4.22 -21.60
N MET A 559 1.79 4.23 -21.28
CA MET A 559 2.74 5.19 -21.86
C MET A 559 2.86 5.02 -23.38
N LYS A 560 2.59 3.81 -23.90
CA LYS A 560 2.52 3.56 -25.34
C LYS A 560 1.37 4.34 -26.00
N GLU A 561 0.20 4.38 -25.37
CA GLU A 561 -0.95 5.15 -25.87
C GLU A 561 -0.68 6.65 -25.91
N VAL A 562 0.10 7.19 -24.96
CA VAL A 562 0.51 8.61 -24.94
C VAL A 562 1.19 8.99 -26.26
N PHE A 563 2.07 8.13 -26.77
CA PHE A 563 2.82 8.40 -28.00
C PHE A 563 2.13 7.91 -29.28
N GLU A 564 1.48 6.74 -29.25
CA GLU A 564 0.90 6.11 -30.45
C GLU A 564 -0.49 6.66 -30.78
N VAL A 565 -1.34 6.85 -29.76
CA VAL A 565 -2.74 7.27 -29.94
C VAL A 565 -2.86 8.78 -29.83
N HIS A 566 -2.34 9.34 -28.73
CA HIS A 566 -2.49 10.77 -28.42
C HIS A 566 -1.39 11.65 -29.02
N ARG A 567 -0.35 11.02 -29.59
CA ARG A 567 0.76 11.69 -30.29
C ARG A 567 1.35 12.86 -29.50
N HIS A 568 1.42 12.73 -28.17
CA HIS A 568 1.89 13.79 -27.29
C HIS A 568 3.30 14.25 -27.68
N GLY A 569 3.43 15.51 -28.08
CA GLY A 569 4.71 16.09 -28.54
C GLY A 569 5.23 15.52 -29.86
N ILE A 570 4.41 14.83 -30.66
CA ILE A 570 4.83 14.13 -31.89
C ILE A 570 4.08 14.65 -33.12
N ASP A 571 4.65 15.66 -33.76
CA ASP A 571 4.06 16.27 -34.96
C ASP A 571 4.37 15.48 -36.25
N LYS A 572 5.43 14.67 -36.25
CA LYS A 572 5.90 13.91 -37.41
C LYS A 572 5.57 12.43 -37.29
N LYS A 573 5.62 11.71 -38.42
CA LYS A 573 5.47 10.25 -38.42
C LYS A 573 6.69 9.62 -37.72
N VAL A 574 6.41 8.83 -36.68
CA VAL A 574 7.41 8.05 -35.93
C VAL A 574 7.13 6.57 -36.17
N SER A 575 8.18 5.75 -36.28
CA SER A 575 8.01 4.32 -36.52
C SER A 575 7.49 3.62 -35.26
N LYS A 576 6.78 2.50 -35.41
CA LYS A 576 6.31 1.69 -34.26
C LYS A 576 7.46 1.25 -33.36
N LYS A 577 8.61 0.89 -33.96
CA LYS A 577 9.83 0.52 -33.24
C LYS A 577 10.35 1.67 -32.37
N ASP A 578 10.35 2.89 -32.91
CA ASP A 578 10.80 4.08 -32.19
C ASP A 578 9.84 4.43 -31.05
N ILE A 579 8.53 4.28 -31.25
CA ILE A 579 7.52 4.46 -30.19
C ILE A 579 7.72 3.44 -29.06
N GLU A 580 7.95 2.18 -29.39
CA GLU A 580 8.21 1.13 -28.40
C GLU A 580 9.51 1.38 -27.63
N ALA A 581 10.55 1.88 -28.30
CA ALA A 581 11.81 2.26 -27.67
C ALA A 581 11.62 3.49 -26.75
N LEU A 582 10.95 4.54 -27.22
CA LEU A 582 10.64 5.74 -26.43
C LEU A 582 9.82 5.40 -25.18
N THR A 583 8.81 4.53 -25.34
CA THR A 583 7.99 4.03 -24.23
C THR A 583 8.86 3.33 -23.17
N GLU A 584 9.77 2.46 -23.62
CA GLU A 584 10.72 1.77 -22.72
C GLU A 584 11.59 2.77 -21.96
N TYR A 585 12.12 3.78 -22.64
CA TYR A 585 12.96 4.79 -22.04
C TYR A 585 12.20 5.60 -20.99
N VAL A 586 11.03 6.15 -21.33
CA VAL A 586 10.24 6.96 -20.39
C VAL A 586 9.79 6.15 -19.18
N ASN A 587 9.41 4.89 -19.37
CA ASN A 587 9.09 4.00 -18.25
C ASN A 587 10.32 3.66 -17.38
N SER A 588 11.53 3.78 -17.90
CA SER A 588 12.76 3.51 -17.13
C SER A 588 13.24 4.67 -16.25
N LEU A 589 12.58 5.85 -16.30
CA LEU A 589 13.04 7.10 -15.67
C LEU A 589 12.76 7.28 -14.18
#